data_AF-A0A327U4J1-F1
#
_entry.id   AF-A0A327U4J1-F1
#
_cell.length_a   1.000
_cell.length_b   1.000
_cell.length_c   1.000
_cell.angle_alpha   90.00
_cell.angle_beta   90.00
_cell.angle_gamma   90.00
#
_symmetry.space_group_name_H-M   'P 1'
#
loop_
_entity.id
_entity.type
_entity.pdbx_description
1 polymer ?
#
loop_
_entity_poly.entity_id
_entity_poly.type
_entity_poly.pdbx_seq_one_letter_code
_entity_poly.pdbx_strand_id
1 'polypeptide(L)'
;MRRAYAKRTEGLRQGVGHGPIVPCGGSASPGGRGPYSVPVKPVTRFALIAAPLVIAVTLLLNPGGDDSGLPTDSPEAVGAKATGPVNPDPFAAADDEERAEMNRTVERAPAGLAAPRMREVAWQLLASAEGSTLDWRSQYGTIEDSGDGTGYAAGLVGFCSGTHDMLVFVEAFTKDHPDNPLARYLPALREVDGTGSHEGLDPGFTAAWKKAAEDPAFRRAQEEVRDKQFFEPAVRLAKLDGLGALGQYIYFDTMVLQGPGHEADSFYGIRRAALAEADTVAEGGDESAYLDIFLDTARAVMKSKKNQQHDTSRIDTAQRVFLEDGELDLEPPLAWKMYGETFRIPS
;
A
#
# COMPACT_ATOMS: atom_id res chain seq x y z
N MET A 1 -1.79 28.02 -31.63
CA MET A 1 -1.15 28.51 -32.88
C MET A 1 -0.02 27.57 -33.27
N ARG A 2 0.25 27.33 -34.56
CA ARG A 2 1.29 26.39 -35.02
C ARG A 2 2.69 27.00 -34.93
N ARG A 3 3.70 26.20 -34.52
CA ARG A 3 5.05 26.24 -35.10
C ARG A 3 5.65 24.84 -35.13
N ALA A 4 6.07 24.42 -36.31
CA ALA A 4 6.90 23.23 -36.53
C ALA A 4 8.30 23.71 -36.95
N TYR A 5 9.33 22.89 -36.71
CA TYR A 5 10.53 22.88 -37.53
C TYR A 5 11.11 21.46 -37.59
N ALA A 6 11.70 21.11 -38.72
CA ALA A 6 12.13 19.75 -39.01
C ALA A 6 13.49 19.73 -39.75
N LYS A 7 14.14 18.55 -39.68
CA LYS A 7 15.26 18.05 -40.51
C LYS A 7 16.63 18.73 -40.42
N ARG A 8 17.64 17.89 -40.15
CA ARG A 8 18.71 17.60 -41.13
C ARG A 8 19.18 16.14 -40.99
N THR A 9 19.58 15.53 -42.09
CA THR A 9 20.04 14.13 -42.23
C THR A 9 21.33 14.07 -43.05
N GLU A 10 21.95 12.88 -43.08
CA GLU A 10 23.10 12.46 -43.92
C GLU A 10 24.49 13.00 -43.48
N GLY A 11 25.58 12.22 -43.53
CA GLY A 11 25.75 10.80 -43.86
C GLY A 11 27.11 10.52 -44.53
N LEU A 12 27.77 9.38 -44.27
CA LEU A 12 28.95 8.93 -45.03
C LEU A 12 29.21 7.41 -44.91
N ARG A 13 29.55 6.78 -46.05
CA ARG A 13 30.04 5.39 -46.23
C ARG A 13 31.59 5.38 -46.01
N GLN A 14 32.40 4.30 -46.00
CA GLN A 14 32.38 2.91 -46.52
C GLN A 14 33.55 2.12 -45.81
N GLY A 15 33.76 0.81 -45.86
CA GLY A 15 33.01 -0.35 -46.39
C GLY A 15 33.90 -1.50 -46.92
N VAL A 16 33.46 -2.77 -46.79
CA VAL A 16 33.83 -3.99 -47.58
C VAL A 16 35.08 -4.82 -47.17
N GLY A 17 34.93 -6.16 -47.08
CA GLY A 17 36.09 -7.09 -47.00
C GLY A 17 35.85 -8.61 -46.74
N HIS A 18 35.30 -9.36 -47.72
CA HIS A 18 35.52 -10.82 -48.02
C HIS A 18 35.33 -11.95 -46.96
N GLY A 19 34.54 -12.99 -47.31
CA GLY A 19 34.49 -14.33 -46.66
C GLY A 19 35.37 -15.36 -47.41
N PRO A 20 35.01 -16.67 -47.58
CA PRO A 20 33.96 -17.51 -46.98
C PRO A 20 34.51 -18.88 -46.44
N ILE A 21 33.65 -19.89 -46.16
CA ILE A 21 33.81 -21.36 -46.44
C ILE A 21 32.74 -22.18 -45.68
N VAL A 22 32.30 -23.32 -46.25
CA VAL A 22 31.22 -24.22 -45.75
C VAL A 22 31.73 -25.71 -45.69
N PRO A 23 30.94 -26.81 -45.59
CA PRO A 23 31.00 -27.76 -44.45
C PRO A 23 31.47 -29.21 -44.80
N CYS A 24 31.56 -30.09 -43.78
CA CYS A 24 31.46 -31.58 -43.79
C CYS A 24 31.48 -32.09 -42.31
N GLY A 25 30.99 -33.27 -41.89
CA GLY A 25 30.24 -34.37 -42.53
C GLY A 25 30.55 -35.76 -41.91
N GLY A 26 29.54 -36.59 -41.59
CA GLY A 26 29.65 -38.03 -41.17
C GLY A 26 29.41 -38.32 -39.66
N SER A 27 28.40 -39.11 -39.21
CA SER A 27 28.15 -40.58 -39.31
C SER A 27 29.00 -41.43 -38.33
N ALA A 28 28.52 -42.45 -37.57
CA ALA A 28 27.30 -43.27 -37.65
C ALA A 28 26.85 -43.87 -36.28
N SER A 29 25.78 -44.69 -36.27
CA SER A 29 25.10 -45.37 -35.13
C SER A 29 25.63 -46.81 -34.88
N PRO A 30 25.03 -47.72 -34.06
CA PRO A 30 23.98 -47.62 -33.01
C PRO A 30 24.25 -48.42 -31.69
N GLY A 31 23.37 -48.33 -30.68
CA GLY A 31 23.03 -49.51 -29.83
C GLY A 31 22.77 -49.34 -28.32
N GLY A 32 21.56 -49.72 -27.87
CA GLY A 32 21.41 -50.64 -26.72
C GLY A 32 21.00 -50.14 -25.31
N ARG A 33 19.72 -50.36 -24.97
CA ARG A 33 19.15 -50.76 -23.65
C ARG A 33 19.35 -49.88 -22.40
N GLY A 34 18.22 -49.57 -21.74
CA GLY A 34 18.10 -49.50 -20.27
C GLY A 34 17.50 -48.19 -19.73
N PRO A 35 16.36 -48.22 -19.01
CA PRO A 35 15.84 -47.03 -18.32
C PRO A 35 16.54 -46.85 -16.97
N TYR A 36 17.35 -45.80 -16.84
CA TYR A 36 17.83 -45.35 -15.53
C TYR A 36 16.98 -44.18 -15.06
N SER A 37 16.08 -44.48 -14.13
CA SER A 37 15.32 -43.51 -13.35
C SER A 37 16.28 -42.64 -12.52
N VAL A 38 16.43 -41.38 -12.90
CA VAL A 38 17.16 -40.38 -12.11
C VAL A 38 16.21 -39.83 -11.04
N PRO A 39 16.56 -39.90 -9.74
CA PRO A 39 15.74 -39.28 -8.70
C PRO A 39 15.86 -37.75 -8.80
N VAL A 40 14.78 -37.10 -9.22
CA VAL A 40 14.66 -35.65 -9.10
C VAL A 40 14.60 -35.33 -7.61
N LYS A 41 15.71 -34.83 -7.06
CA LYS A 41 15.70 -34.26 -5.71
C LYS A 41 14.66 -33.13 -5.69
N PRO A 42 13.77 -33.04 -4.69
CA PRO A 42 12.92 -31.87 -4.56
C PRO A 42 13.83 -30.66 -4.38
N VAL A 43 13.71 -29.68 -5.28
CA VAL A 43 14.37 -28.39 -5.12
C VAL A 43 13.63 -27.65 -4.03
N THR A 44 14.11 -27.79 -2.80
CA THR A 44 13.60 -27.04 -1.64
C THR A 44 13.84 -25.56 -1.88
N ARG A 45 12.86 -24.87 -2.46
CA ARG A 45 12.86 -23.42 -2.65
C ARG A 45 12.63 -22.72 -1.31
N PHE A 46 13.66 -22.70 -0.47
CA PHE A 46 13.80 -21.64 0.53
C PHE A 46 14.31 -20.38 -0.16
N ALA A 47 13.36 -19.65 -0.75
CA ALA A 47 13.50 -18.23 -1.03
C ALA A 47 12.38 -17.53 -0.27
N LEU A 48 12.50 -17.52 1.07
CA LEU A 48 11.79 -16.56 1.89
C LEU A 48 12.43 -15.19 1.62
N ILE A 49 11.98 -14.56 0.53
CA ILE A 49 12.01 -13.11 0.46
C ILE A 49 10.93 -12.69 1.46
N ALA A 50 11.35 -12.29 2.65
CA ALA A 50 10.43 -11.65 3.58
C ALA A 50 9.84 -10.43 2.85
N ALA A 51 8.50 -10.36 2.77
CA ALA A 51 7.85 -9.12 2.41
C ALA A 51 8.30 -8.08 3.44
N PRO A 52 8.90 -6.95 3.04
CA PRO A 52 9.29 -5.94 3.99
C PRO A 52 8.01 -5.27 4.51
N LEU A 53 7.52 -5.70 5.68
CA LEU A 53 6.56 -4.94 6.50
C LEU A 53 7.23 -3.66 7.00
N VAL A 54 7.39 -2.71 6.09
CA VAL A 54 7.99 -1.40 6.32
C VAL A 54 6.95 -0.36 5.93
N ILE A 55 5.92 -0.29 6.76
CA ILE A 55 4.85 0.69 6.64
C ILE A 55 5.31 1.94 7.39
N ALA A 56 5.46 3.06 6.67
CA ALA A 56 5.91 4.32 7.25
C ALA A 56 4.71 5.08 7.84
N VAL A 57 4.10 4.53 8.90
CA VAL A 57 2.96 5.16 9.57
C VAL A 57 3.44 6.33 10.43
N THR A 58 3.29 7.56 9.93
CA THR A 58 3.44 8.78 10.73
C THR A 58 2.05 9.32 11.08
N LEU A 59 1.45 8.85 12.18
CA LEU A 59 0.16 9.38 12.64
C LEU A 59 0.32 10.77 13.29
N LEU A 60 0.15 11.82 12.49
CA LEU A 60 -0.30 13.12 13.00
C LEU A 60 -1.84 13.12 13.01
N LEU A 61 -2.41 12.91 14.19
CA LEU A 61 -3.87 12.82 14.39
C LEU A 61 -4.57 14.14 14.00
N ASN A 62 -5.56 14.04 13.11
CA ASN A 62 -6.45 15.14 12.71
C ASN A 62 -7.92 14.70 12.92
N PRO A 63 -8.78 15.48 13.61
CA PRO A 63 -10.12 15.03 13.97
C PRO A 63 -11.17 15.36 12.89
N GLY A 64 -12.14 14.46 12.66
CA GLY A 64 -13.27 14.76 11.78
C GLY A 64 -14.26 13.62 11.60
N GLY A 65 -15.32 13.60 12.41
CA GLY A 65 -16.50 12.75 12.21
C GLY A 65 -17.01 12.07 13.48
N ASP A 66 -17.96 12.70 14.16
CA ASP A 66 -18.73 12.05 15.22
C ASP A 66 -19.71 11.03 14.62
N ASP A 67 -19.54 9.74 14.96
CA ASP A 67 -20.58 9.05 15.73
C ASP A 67 -20.02 7.80 16.46
N SER A 68 -20.12 7.82 17.79
CA SER A 68 -19.79 6.75 18.76
C SER A 68 -18.32 6.22 18.83
N GLY A 69 -17.67 6.41 19.99
CA GLY A 69 -16.55 5.53 20.42
C GLY A 69 -15.59 6.05 21.50
N LEU A 70 -15.08 7.28 21.40
CA LEU A 70 -13.91 7.75 22.17
C LEU A 70 -14.20 8.96 23.09
N PRO A 71 -13.34 9.25 24.10
CA PRO A 71 -13.69 10.14 25.23
C PRO A 71 -13.91 11.62 24.89
N THR A 72 -14.76 12.27 25.68
CA THR A 72 -15.35 13.60 25.45
C THR A 72 -14.46 14.82 25.70
N ASP A 73 -13.18 14.64 26.03
CA ASP A 73 -12.32 15.71 26.58
C ASP A 73 -10.93 15.75 25.91
N SER A 74 -10.88 15.58 24.59
CA SER A 74 -9.68 15.84 23.78
C SER A 74 -9.65 17.31 23.32
N PRO A 75 -8.53 18.04 23.45
CA PRO A 75 -8.44 19.44 23.04
C PRO A 75 -8.54 19.61 21.52
N GLU A 76 -9.23 20.67 21.07
CA GLU A 76 -9.35 21.04 19.66
C GLU A 76 -7.99 21.23 18.99
N ALA A 77 -7.79 20.59 17.84
CA ALA A 77 -6.63 20.84 16.99
C ALA A 77 -6.75 22.24 16.36
N VAL A 78 -5.80 23.13 16.66
CA VAL A 78 -5.74 24.46 16.03
C VAL A 78 -5.43 24.27 14.54
N GLY A 79 -6.44 24.51 13.70
CA GLY A 79 -6.41 24.14 12.28
C GLY A 79 -5.23 24.71 11.51
N ALA A 80 -4.41 23.81 10.95
CA ALA A 80 -3.43 24.13 9.92
C ALA A 80 -4.17 24.45 8.62
N LYS A 81 -4.47 25.74 8.38
CA LYS A 81 -5.07 26.17 7.11
C LYS A 81 -4.17 25.79 5.94
N ALA A 82 -4.73 25.10 4.95
CA ALA A 82 -4.05 24.79 3.70
C ALA A 82 -3.71 26.08 2.93
N THR A 83 -2.48 26.58 3.07
CA THR A 83 -1.99 27.76 2.35
C THR A 83 -1.23 27.37 1.09
N GLY A 84 -1.98 26.88 0.09
CA GLY A 84 -1.53 26.62 -1.28
C GLY A 84 -2.71 26.72 -2.25
N PRO A 85 -2.50 26.93 -3.55
CA PRO A 85 -3.59 27.03 -4.52
C PRO A 85 -4.31 25.70 -4.77
N VAL A 86 -3.66 24.58 -4.46
CA VAL A 86 -4.18 23.21 -4.58
C VAL A 86 -4.46 22.68 -3.18
N ASN A 87 -5.69 22.20 -2.94
CA ASN A 87 -6.08 21.64 -1.65
C ASN A 87 -6.04 20.09 -1.64
N PRO A 88 -5.04 19.46 -1.00
CA PRO A 88 -4.94 18.01 -0.95
C PRO A 88 -5.91 17.36 0.06
N ASP A 89 -6.47 18.09 1.02
CA ASP A 89 -7.46 17.56 1.96
C ASP A 89 -8.65 18.53 2.06
N PRO A 90 -9.63 18.38 1.14
CA PRO A 90 -10.81 19.22 1.15
C PRO A 90 -11.70 18.98 2.39
N PHE A 91 -11.69 17.79 3.00
CA PHE A 91 -12.53 17.49 4.16
C PHE A 91 -12.07 18.18 5.45
N ALA A 92 -10.75 18.29 5.67
CA ALA A 92 -10.18 19.02 6.81
C ALA A 92 -10.28 20.55 6.65
N ALA A 93 -10.28 21.05 5.42
CA ALA A 93 -10.38 22.49 5.15
C ALA A 93 -11.83 23.02 5.16
N ALA A 94 -12.81 22.16 4.89
CA ALA A 94 -14.20 22.53 4.67
C ALA A 94 -14.97 22.95 5.93
N ASP A 95 -15.89 23.90 5.76
CA ASP A 95 -16.96 24.15 6.72
C ASP A 95 -18.06 23.07 6.67
N ASP A 96 -19.09 23.20 7.51
CA ASP A 96 -20.14 22.19 7.64
C ASP A 96 -21.04 22.09 6.39
N GLU A 97 -21.24 23.17 5.63
CA GLU A 97 -22.05 23.17 4.40
C GLU A 97 -21.24 22.55 3.24
N GLU A 98 -19.98 22.96 3.09
CA GLU A 98 -19.02 22.38 2.14
C GLU A 98 -18.84 20.86 2.41
N ARG A 99 -18.67 20.46 3.67
CA ARG A 99 -18.55 19.05 4.08
C ARG A 99 -19.83 18.26 3.79
N ALA A 100 -21.01 18.85 4.03
CA ALA A 100 -22.29 18.24 3.69
C ALA A 100 -22.51 18.13 2.17
N GLU A 101 -21.96 19.03 1.34
CA GLU A 101 -21.95 18.88 -0.12
C GLU A 101 -21.04 17.75 -0.59
N MET A 102 -19.79 17.71 -0.13
CA MET A 102 -18.86 16.64 -0.48
C MET A 102 -19.38 15.26 -0.07
N ASN A 103 -19.98 15.13 1.11
CA ASN A 103 -20.63 13.88 1.53
C ASN A 103 -21.75 13.46 0.57
N ARG A 104 -22.63 14.39 0.18
CA ARG A 104 -23.68 14.13 -0.84
C ARG A 104 -23.12 13.76 -2.21
N THR A 105 -21.92 14.20 -2.57
CA THR A 105 -21.22 13.77 -3.80
C THR A 105 -20.70 12.34 -3.66
N VAL A 106 -20.01 12.04 -2.56
CA VAL A 106 -19.49 10.70 -2.22
C VAL A 106 -20.59 9.63 -2.13
N GLU A 107 -21.75 9.98 -1.59
CA GLU A 107 -22.94 9.11 -1.49
C GLU A 107 -23.56 8.77 -2.86
N ARG A 108 -23.47 9.69 -3.83
CA ARG A 108 -23.99 9.48 -5.20
C ARG A 108 -23.01 8.73 -6.10
N ALA A 109 -21.72 8.80 -5.80
CA ALA A 109 -20.69 8.08 -6.54
C ALA A 109 -20.90 6.55 -6.39
N PRO A 110 -20.65 5.73 -7.45
CA PRO A 110 -20.74 4.28 -7.39
C PRO A 110 -20.03 3.68 -6.18
N ALA A 111 -20.50 2.51 -5.71
CA ALA A 111 -19.95 1.89 -4.50
C ALA A 111 -18.43 1.67 -4.59
N GLY A 112 -17.93 1.24 -5.76
CA GLY A 112 -16.50 0.98 -5.99
C GLY A 112 -15.95 0.02 -4.93
N LEU A 113 -14.81 0.38 -4.34
CA LEU A 113 -14.18 -0.37 -3.25
C LEU A 113 -15.10 -0.55 -2.04
N ALA A 114 -16.02 0.36 -1.76
CA ALA A 114 -16.91 0.24 -0.61
C ALA A 114 -17.91 -0.93 -0.73
N ALA A 115 -18.11 -1.50 -1.92
CA ALA A 115 -18.92 -2.72 -2.10
C ALA A 115 -18.27 -3.92 -1.40
N PRO A 116 -19.02 -4.79 -0.67
CA PRO A 116 -18.44 -5.86 0.13
C PRO A 116 -17.48 -6.81 -0.61
N ARG A 117 -17.77 -7.14 -1.88
CA ARG A 117 -16.87 -7.93 -2.72
C ARG A 117 -15.57 -7.19 -3.05
N MET A 118 -15.65 -5.89 -3.32
CA MET A 118 -14.49 -5.08 -3.71
C MET A 118 -13.60 -4.74 -2.50
N ARG A 119 -14.18 -4.64 -1.29
CA ARG A 119 -13.41 -4.62 -0.03
C ARG A 119 -12.52 -5.87 0.07
N GLU A 120 -13.08 -7.06 -0.16
CA GLU A 120 -12.30 -8.31 -0.11
C GLU A 120 -11.20 -8.35 -1.19
N VAL A 121 -11.44 -7.84 -2.40
CA VAL A 121 -10.41 -7.68 -3.44
C VAL A 121 -9.30 -6.72 -2.97
N ALA A 122 -9.64 -5.56 -2.40
CA ALA A 122 -8.67 -4.59 -1.90
C ALA A 122 -7.82 -5.15 -0.74
N TRP A 123 -8.42 -5.94 0.17
CA TRP A 123 -7.67 -6.61 1.24
C TRP A 123 -6.70 -7.66 0.70
N GLN A 124 -7.09 -8.41 -0.33
CA GLN A 124 -6.23 -9.41 -0.98
C GLN A 124 -5.07 -8.77 -1.75
N LEU A 125 -5.31 -7.65 -2.44
CA LEU A 125 -4.26 -6.86 -3.10
C LEU A 125 -3.27 -6.30 -2.07
N LEU A 126 -3.76 -5.64 -1.02
CA LEU A 126 -2.91 -5.10 0.05
C LEU A 126 -2.11 -6.19 0.76
N ALA A 127 -2.74 -7.32 1.15
CA ALA A 127 -2.04 -8.41 1.83
C ALA A 127 -0.98 -9.10 0.96
N SER A 128 -1.06 -8.99 -0.38
CA SER A 128 0.02 -9.45 -1.25
C SER A 128 1.26 -8.58 -1.13
N ALA A 129 1.09 -7.26 -0.95
CA ALA A 129 2.18 -6.32 -0.68
C ALA A 129 2.69 -6.45 0.77
N GLU A 130 1.80 -6.39 1.76
CA GLU A 130 2.22 -6.37 3.16
C GLU A 130 2.70 -7.75 3.66
N GLY A 131 2.36 -8.86 3.02
CA GLY A 131 2.74 -10.18 3.54
C GLY A 131 2.76 -11.33 2.55
N SER A 132 2.94 -11.07 1.25
CA SER A 132 3.03 -12.07 0.18
C SER A 132 1.91 -13.14 0.23
N THR A 133 0.68 -12.74 0.56
CA THR A 133 -0.46 -13.66 0.70
C THR A 133 -1.76 -13.04 0.23
N LEU A 134 -2.70 -13.88 -0.23
CA LEU A 134 -4.10 -13.47 -0.42
C LEU A 134 -4.96 -13.75 0.82
N ASP A 135 -4.49 -14.57 1.77
CA ASP A 135 -5.18 -14.75 3.04
C ASP A 135 -4.86 -13.56 3.98
N TRP A 136 -5.48 -12.41 3.72
CA TRP A 136 -5.31 -11.21 4.52
C TRP A 136 -5.68 -11.42 6.01
N ARG A 137 -6.54 -12.42 6.30
CA ARG A 137 -6.94 -12.78 7.67
C ARG A 137 -5.83 -13.51 8.43
N SER A 138 -4.76 -13.94 7.77
CA SER A 138 -3.54 -14.40 8.46
C SER A 138 -2.78 -13.24 9.13
N GLN A 139 -2.97 -11.99 8.67
CA GLN A 139 -2.15 -10.85 9.08
C GLN A 139 -2.48 -10.27 10.47
N TYR A 140 -3.65 -10.56 11.05
CA TYR A 140 -4.00 -10.03 12.39
C TYR A 140 -2.93 -10.34 13.46
N GLY A 141 -2.33 -11.53 13.38
CA GLY A 141 -1.32 -12.03 14.31
C GLY A 141 0.12 -11.85 13.84
N THR A 142 0.34 -11.23 12.67
CA THR A 142 1.68 -10.91 12.21
C THR A 142 2.29 -9.85 13.10
N ILE A 143 3.55 -10.04 13.47
CA ILE A 143 4.36 -9.12 14.24
C ILE A 143 5.84 -9.46 14.02
N GLU A 144 6.61 -8.47 13.58
CA GLU A 144 8.05 -8.58 13.30
C GLU A 144 8.74 -7.22 13.45
N ASP A 145 10.06 -7.22 13.63
CA ASP A 145 10.89 -6.02 13.52
C ASP A 145 11.72 -6.16 12.24
N SER A 146 11.55 -5.21 11.32
CA SER A 146 12.22 -5.18 10.02
C SER A 146 13.67 -4.67 10.09
N GLY A 147 14.05 -4.07 11.23
CA GLY A 147 15.32 -3.37 11.44
C GLY A 147 15.37 -1.95 10.86
N ASP A 148 14.23 -1.36 10.48
CA ASP A 148 14.15 0.01 9.94
C ASP A 148 14.31 1.12 11.01
N GLY A 149 14.16 0.76 12.28
CA GLY A 149 14.27 1.65 13.45
C GLY A 149 12.96 1.98 14.15
N THR A 150 11.80 1.48 13.69
CA THR A 150 10.49 1.69 14.34
C THR A 150 10.09 0.56 15.31
N GLY A 151 10.92 -0.48 15.43
CA GLY A 151 10.69 -1.62 16.34
C GLY A 151 9.71 -2.62 15.75
N TYR A 152 8.81 -3.15 16.58
CA TYR A 152 7.80 -4.10 16.11
C TYR A 152 6.75 -3.44 15.23
N ALA A 153 6.61 -3.89 13.99
CA ALA A 153 5.45 -3.67 13.11
C ALA A 153 4.48 -4.86 13.23
N ALA A 154 3.16 -4.62 13.32
CA ALA A 154 2.18 -5.68 13.59
C ALA A 154 0.77 -5.46 13.01
N GLY A 155 0.03 -6.55 12.80
CA GLY A 155 -1.39 -6.53 12.42
C GLY A 155 -1.69 -6.05 10.99
N LEU A 156 -2.98 -5.82 10.71
CA LEU A 156 -3.50 -5.54 9.35
C LEU A 156 -2.91 -4.31 8.64
N VAL A 157 -2.41 -3.33 9.40
CA VAL A 157 -1.92 -2.03 8.89
C VAL A 157 -0.53 -1.69 9.42
N GLY A 158 0.20 -2.67 9.96
CA GLY A 158 1.58 -2.49 10.44
C GLY A 158 1.70 -1.46 11.57
N PHE A 159 0.90 -1.60 12.62
CA PHE A 159 1.05 -0.85 13.86
C PHE A 159 2.50 -0.95 14.36
N CYS A 160 3.17 0.17 14.62
CA CYS A 160 4.58 0.18 14.97
C CYS A 160 4.82 0.63 16.43
N SER A 161 5.66 -0.10 17.17
CA SER A 161 5.92 0.20 18.59
C SER A 161 6.62 1.55 18.81
N GLY A 162 7.37 2.03 17.82
CA GLY A 162 8.10 3.30 17.84
C GLY A 162 7.41 4.48 17.16
N THR A 163 6.16 4.34 16.69
CA THR A 163 5.42 5.40 15.96
C THR A 163 4.10 5.78 16.63
N HIS A 164 3.98 5.55 17.94
CA HIS A 164 2.81 5.85 18.79
C HIS A 164 1.52 5.03 18.49
N ASP A 165 1.29 4.61 17.27
CA ASP A 165 0.03 3.98 16.84
C ASP A 165 -0.23 2.61 17.47
N MET A 166 0.79 1.76 17.64
CA MET A 166 0.66 0.51 18.40
C MET A 166 0.29 0.76 19.87
N LEU A 167 0.91 1.76 20.51
CA LEU A 167 0.60 2.12 21.90
C LEU A 167 -0.87 2.56 22.02
N VAL A 168 -1.31 3.51 21.20
CA VAL A 168 -2.69 4.01 21.19
C VAL A 168 -3.69 2.88 20.92
N PHE A 169 -3.40 1.99 19.96
CA PHE A 169 -4.25 0.85 19.65
C PHE A 169 -4.38 -0.12 20.84
N VAL A 170 -3.27 -0.49 21.48
CA VAL A 170 -3.28 -1.40 22.64
C VAL A 170 -3.91 -0.74 23.87
N GLU A 171 -3.74 0.57 24.08
CA GLU A 171 -4.43 1.30 25.15
C GLU A 171 -5.94 1.32 24.94
N ALA A 172 -6.40 1.68 23.74
CA ALA A 172 -7.82 1.70 23.39
C ALA A 172 -8.45 0.30 23.54
N PHE A 173 -7.82 -0.75 23.01
CA PHE A 173 -8.31 -2.11 23.18
C PHE A 173 -8.32 -2.58 24.64
N THR A 174 -7.28 -2.23 25.42
CA THR A 174 -7.19 -2.61 26.84
C THR A 174 -8.22 -1.92 27.71
N LYS A 175 -8.65 -0.71 27.36
CA LYS A 175 -9.72 0.01 28.08
C LYS A 175 -11.03 -0.79 28.12
N ASP A 176 -11.40 -1.40 26.98
CA ASP A 176 -12.64 -2.17 26.86
C ASP A 176 -12.43 -3.67 27.17
N HIS A 177 -11.19 -4.17 27.06
CA HIS A 177 -10.78 -5.55 27.34
C HIS A 177 -9.61 -5.59 28.35
N PRO A 178 -9.81 -5.28 29.64
CA PRO A 178 -8.72 -5.10 30.61
C PRO A 178 -7.88 -6.36 30.88
N ASP A 179 -8.47 -7.55 30.75
CA ASP A 179 -7.80 -8.84 30.99
C ASP A 179 -7.07 -9.39 29.74
N ASN A 180 -6.92 -8.59 28.67
CA ASN A 180 -6.28 -9.04 27.44
C ASN A 180 -4.76 -9.29 27.61
N PRO A 181 -4.13 -10.16 26.79
CA PRO A 181 -2.73 -10.56 26.99
C PRO A 181 -1.70 -9.44 26.75
N LEU A 182 -2.09 -8.32 26.12
CA LEU A 182 -1.25 -7.16 25.87
C LEU A 182 -1.27 -6.13 27.01
N ALA A 183 -2.29 -6.13 27.87
CA ALA A 183 -2.48 -5.13 28.94
C ALA A 183 -1.23 -4.92 29.83
N ARG A 184 -0.52 -6.02 30.13
CA ARG A 184 0.71 -6.00 30.94
C ARG A 184 1.90 -5.30 30.29
N TYR A 185 1.86 -5.08 28.98
CA TYR A 185 2.92 -4.45 28.19
C TYR A 185 2.73 -2.94 28.02
N LEU A 186 1.57 -2.39 28.40
CA LEU A 186 1.33 -0.94 28.30
C LEU A 186 2.41 -0.05 28.94
N PRO A 187 3.00 -0.38 30.12
CA PRO A 187 4.12 0.39 30.65
C PRO A 187 5.34 0.36 29.72
N ALA A 188 5.70 -0.81 29.18
CA ALA A 188 6.83 -0.94 28.27
C ALA A 188 6.59 -0.23 26.93
N LEU A 189 5.38 -0.36 26.36
CA LEU A 189 4.99 0.34 25.13
C LEU A 189 5.12 1.87 25.25
N ARG A 190 4.86 2.46 26.44
CA ARG A 190 5.06 3.90 26.69
C ARG A 190 6.53 4.31 26.80
N GLU A 191 7.39 3.42 27.31
CA GLU A 191 8.82 3.72 27.47
C GLU A 191 9.60 3.55 26.16
N VAL A 192 9.17 2.65 25.27
CA VAL A 192 9.81 2.43 23.96
C VAL A 192 9.25 3.30 22.83
N ASP A 193 8.13 3.98 23.04
CA ASP A 193 7.50 4.85 22.04
C ASP A 193 8.47 5.92 21.51
N GLY A 194 8.41 6.19 20.21
CA GLY A 194 9.41 7.00 19.50
C GLY A 194 10.77 6.32 19.27
N THR A 195 10.91 5.03 19.58
CA THR A 195 12.17 4.27 19.42
C THR A 195 11.96 2.86 18.85
N GLY A 196 13.00 2.26 18.27
CA GLY A 196 13.04 0.85 17.91
C GLY A 196 13.45 -0.08 19.06
N SER A 197 13.15 0.25 20.32
CA SER A 197 13.50 -0.57 21.49
C SER A 197 12.48 -1.68 21.76
N HIS A 198 12.93 -2.85 22.19
CA HIS A 198 12.09 -3.94 22.67
C HIS A 198 12.15 -4.12 24.21
N GLU A 199 12.73 -3.15 24.93
CA GLU A 199 12.87 -3.23 26.39
C GLU A 199 11.50 -3.38 27.09
N GLY A 200 11.36 -4.39 27.94
CA GLY A 200 10.10 -4.73 28.59
C GLY A 200 9.04 -5.43 27.72
N LEU A 201 9.21 -5.43 26.38
CA LEU A 201 8.38 -6.22 25.45
C LEU A 201 8.89 -7.65 25.34
N ASP A 202 10.20 -7.81 25.13
CA ASP A 202 10.82 -9.10 24.88
C ASP A 202 10.95 -9.99 26.13
N PRO A 203 10.90 -11.33 25.98
CA PRO A 203 10.67 -12.09 24.75
C PRO A 203 9.18 -12.40 24.49
N GLY A 204 8.27 -11.87 25.30
CA GLY A 204 6.89 -12.37 25.38
C GLY A 204 5.86 -11.62 24.53
N PHE A 205 6.16 -10.40 24.08
CA PHE A 205 5.19 -9.53 23.41
C PHE A 205 4.67 -10.11 22.09
N THR A 206 5.54 -10.66 21.25
CA THR A 206 5.14 -11.27 19.97
C THR A 206 4.19 -12.46 20.15
N ALA A 207 4.39 -13.26 21.19
CA ALA A 207 3.48 -14.36 21.55
C ALA A 207 2.15 -13.83 22.13
N ALA A 208 2.18 -12.74 22.89
CA ALA A 208 0.98 -12.10 23.42
C ALA A 208 0.15 -11.44 22.31
N TRP A 209 0.77 -10.84 21.29
CA TRP A 209 0.10 -10.28 20.11
C TRP A 209 -0.60 -11.38 19.30
N LYS A 210 0.12 -12.47 19.00
CA LYS A 210 -0.44 -13.66 18.35
C LYS A 210 -1.61 -14.25 19.15
N LYS A 211 -1.54 -14.22 20.49
CA LYS A 211 -2.63 -14.65 21.36
C LYS A 211 -3.82 -13.69 21.35
N ALA A 212 -3.60 -12.38 21.28
CA ALA A 212 -4.67 -11.38 21.14
C ALA A 212 -5.39 -11.54 19.79
N ALA A 213 -4.67 -11.83 18.71
CA ALA A 213 -5.21 -12.07 17.37
C ALA A 213 -6.16 -13.28 17.26
N GLU A 214 -6.16 -14.20 18.23
CA GLU A 214 -7.19 -15.24 18.33
C GLU A 214 -8.57 -14.68 18.72
N ASP A 215 -8.64 -13.54 19.41
CA ASP A 215 -9.89 -12.92 19.84
C ASP A 215 -10.61 -12.23 18.66
N PRO A 216 -11.88 -12.55 18.37
CA PRO A 216 -12.69 -11.80 17.40
C PRO A 216 -12.81 -10.30 17.69
N ALA A 217 -12.72 -9.86 18.95
CA ALA A 217 -12.78 -8.45 19.32
C ALA A 217 -11.51 -7.68 18.92
N PHE A 218 -10.33 -8.25 19.20
CA PHE A 218 -9.05 -7.66 18.78
C PHE A 218 -8.95 -7.54 17.25
N ARG A 219 -9.43 -8.57 16.53
CA ARG A 219 -9.51 -8.57 15.06
C ARG A 219 -10.42 -7.46 14.53
N ARG A 220 -11.63 -7.31 15.09
CA ARG A 220 -12.53 -6.20 14.75
C ARG A 220 -11.91 -4.83 15.05
N ALA A 221 -11.18 -4.68 16.16
CA ALA A 221 -10.51 -3.44 16.49
C ALA A 221 -9.42 -3.06 15.46
N GLN A 222 -8.66 -4.04 14.94
CA GLN A 222 -7.72 -3.78 13.82
C GLN A 222 -8.45 -3.41 12.53
N GLU A 223 -9.55 -4.08 12.20
CA GLU A 223 -10.38 -3.74 11.04
C GLU A 223 -10.99 -2.33 11.15
N GLU A 224 -11.43 -1.94 12.34
CA GLU A 224 -11.99 -0.60 12.60
C GLU A 224 -10.95 0.51 12.41
N VAL A 225 -9.71 0.30 12.87
CA VAL A 225 -8.62 1.26 12.62
C VAL A 225 -8.29 1.34 11.13
N ARG A 226 -8.11 0.19 10.45
CA ARG A 226 -7.89 0.12 9.01
C ARG A 226 -8.98 0.87 8.24
N ASP A 227 -10.23 0.63 8.60
CA ASP A 227 -11.37 1.21 7.92
C ASP A 227 -11.45 2.73 8.16
N LYS A 228 -11.43 3.17 9.43
CA LYS A 228 -11.61 4.60 9.78
C LYS A 228 -10.42 5.49 9.44
N GLN A 229 -9.18 5.02 9.58
CA GLN A 229 -7.98 5.85 9.39
C GLN A 229 -7.43 5.82 7.96
N PHE A 230 -7.66 4.74 7.21
CA PHE A 230 -7.03 4.55 5.89
C PHE A 230 -8.05 4.33 4.77
N PHE A 231 -8.93 3.34 4.90
CA PHE A 231 -9.80 2.94 3.80
C PHE A 231 -10.91 3.96 3.51
N GLU A 232 -11.67 4.37 4.53
CA GLU A 232 -12.79 5.29 4.36
C GLU A 232 -12.34 6.70 3.93
N PRO A 233 -11.28 7.31 4.50
CA PRO A 233 -10.76 8.57 4.00
C PRO A 233 -10.29 8.47 2.54
N ALA A 234 -9.52 7.43 2.19
CA ALA A 234 -9.04 7.23 0.82
C ALA A 234 -10.17 7.03 -0.19
N VAL A 235 -11.14 6.16 0.09
CA VAL A 235 -12.28 5.89 -0.80
C VAL A 235 -13.19 7.10 -0.92
N ARG A 236 -13.44 7.84 0.17
CA ARG A 236 -14.25 9.09 0.12
C ARG A 236 -13.56 10.16 -0.72
N LEU A 237 -12.24 10.31 -0.60
CA LEU A 237 -11.49 11.30 -1.38
C LEU A 237 -11.39 10.92 -2.85
N ALA A 238 -11.09 9.66 -3.17
CA ALA A 238 -11.06 9.16 -4.55
C ALA A 238 -12.43 9.32 -5.25
N LYS A 239 -13.53 9.09 -4.52
CA LYS A 239 -14.89 9.36 -5.03
C LYS A 239 -15.16 10.84 -5.29
N LEU A 240 -14.61 11.74 -4.48
CA LEU A 240 -14.72 13.18 -4.68
C LEU A 240 -13.95 13.62 -5.93
N ASP A 241 -12.81 12.99 -6.20
CA ASP A 241 -11.98 13.18 -7.39
C ASP A 241 -12.55 12.49 -8.65
N GLY A 242 -13.67 11.77 -8.51
CA GLY A 242 -14.37 11.09 -9.59
C GLY A 242 -13.74 9.76 -10.03
N LEU A 243 -12.84 9.18 -9.23
CA LEU A 243 -12.06 7.98 -9.56
C LEU A 243 -12.87 6.68 -9.38
N GLY A 244 -12.64 5.73 -10.29
CA GLY A 244 -13.11 4.35 -10.26
C GLY A 244 -12.46 3.50 -9.16
N ALA A 245 -12.69 2.20 -9.21
CA ALA A 245 -12.23 1.28 -8.17
C ALA A 245 -10.69 1.15 -8.13
N LEU A 246 -10.01 1.19 -9.28
CA LEU A 246 -8.55 1.19 -9.34
C LEU A 246 -7.98 2.43 -8.64
N GLY A 247 -8.49 3.63 -8.93
CA GLY A 247 -8.05 4.87 -8.28
C GLY A 247 -8.33 4.89 -6.78
N GLN A 248 -9.49 4.37 -6.35
CA GLN A 248 -9.81 4.16 -4.94
C GLN A 248 -8.82 3.21 -4.25
N TYR A 249 -8.40 2.12 -4.92
CA TYR A 249 -7.39 1.21 -4.37
C TYR A 249 -6.00 1.86 -4.32
N ILE A 250 -5.57 2.57 -5.36
CA ILE A 250 -4.29 3.29 -5.39
C ILE A 250 -4.20 4.30 -4.25
N TYR A 251 -5.28 5.05 -3.99
CA TYR A 251 -5.34 5.98 -2.85
C TYR A 251 -5.23 5.24 -1.52
N PHE A 252 -6.00 4.17 -1.33
CA PHE A 252 -5.99 3.39 -0.08
C PHE A 252 -4.62 2.77 0.19
N ASP A 253 -4.02 2.12 -0.81
CA ASP A 253 -2.71 1.48 -0.73
C ASP A 253 -1.59 2.49 -0.41
N THR A 254 -1.65 3.68 -1.02
CA THR A 254 -0.72 4.77 -0.74
C THR A 254 -0.91 5.34 0.66
N MET A 255 -2.17 5.47 1.13
CA MET A 255 -2.47 5.97 2.47
C MET A 255 -2.01 5.00 3.56
N VAL A 256 -2.09 3.69 3.34
CA VAL A 256 -1.49 2.68 4.23
C VAL A 256 0.03 2.85 4.24
N LEU A 257 0.70 2.77 3.09
CA LEU A 257 2.17 2.75 3.01
C LEU A 257 2.84 4.04 3.51
N GLN A 258 2.25 5.21 3.23
CA GLN A 258 2.86 6.53 3.46
C GLN A 258 2.22 7.33 4.61
N GLY A 259 1.14 6.80 5.20
CA GLY A 259 0.34 7.48 6.22
C GLY A 259 -0.50 8.66 5.70
N PRO A 260 -1.54 9.07 6.45
CA PRO A 260 -2.46 10.16 6.10
C PRO A 260 -1.88 11.57 6.38
N GLY A 261 -0.55 11.74 6.38
CA GLY A 261 0.10 13.03 6.65
C GLY A 261 0.06 14.01 5.46
N HIS A 262 0.38 15.28 5.73
CA HIS A 262 0.49 16.36 4.73
C HIS A 262 1.93 16.68 4.28
N GLU A 263 2.92 16.00 4.88
CA GLU A 263 4.32 16.09 4.48
C GLU A 263 4.53 15.59 3.05
N ALA A 264 5.62 16.00 2.41
CA ALA A 264 5.85 15.76 0.98
C ALA A 264 5.93 14.26 0.61
N ASP A 265 6.29 13.41 1.56
CA ASP A 265 6.39 11.95 1.43
C ASP A 265 5.22 11.18 2.07
N SER A 266 4.15 11.87 2.48
CA SER A 266 2.90 11.31 2.97
C SER A 266 1.79 11.36 1.90
N PHE A 267 0.66 10.66 2.12
CA PHE A 267 -0.45 10.57 1.17
C PHE A 267 -0.94 11.93 0.64
N TYR A 268 -1.24 12.90 1.51
CA TYR A 268 -1.74 14.20 1.05
C TYR A 268 -0.64 15.04 0.38
N GLY A 269 0.64 14.78 0.67
CA GLY A 269 1.76 15.36 -0.08
C GLY A 269 1.84 14.84 -1.51
N ILE A 270 1.69 13.53 -1.67
CA ILE A 270 1.62 12.84 -2.98
C ILE A 270 0.42 13.35 -3.79
N ARG A 271 -0.79 13.37 -3.18
CA ARG A 271 -1.99 13.91 -3.85
C ARG A 271 -1.81 15.38 -4.26
N ARG A 272 -1.22 16.23 -3.39
CA ARG A 272 -0.91 17.64 -3.70
C ARG A 272 -0.01 17.81 -4.92
N ALA A 273 0.99 16.95 -5.07
CA ALA A 273 1.90 16.98 -6.21
C ALA A 273 1.21 16.50 -7.50
N ALA A 274 0.45 15.39 -7.44
CA ALA A 274 -0.30 14.90 -8.59
C ALA A 274 -1.32 15.93 -9.13
N LEU A 275 -2.10 16.55 -8.22
CA LEU A 275 -3.05 17.63 -8.54
C LEU A 275 -2.39 18.91 -9.09
N ALA A 276 -1.09 19.10 -8.91
CA ALA A 276 -0.37 20.21 -9.52
C ALA A 276 0.03 19.95 -10.98
N GLU A 277 -0.10 18.71 -11.45
CA GLU A 277 0.30 18.25 -12.79
C GLU A 277 -0.86 17.76 -13.65
N ALA A 278 -1.94 17.24 -13.06
CA ALA A 278 -3.16 16.85 -13.78
C ALA A 278 -4.46 17.15 -13.03
N ASP A 279 -5.47 17.60 -13.78
CA ASP A 279 -6.87 17.74 -13.34
C ASP A 279 -7.46 16.35 -13.01
N THR A 280 -8.29 16.27 -11.97
CA THR A 280 -9.05 15.05 -11.64
C THR A 280 -10.22 14.82 -12.60
N VAL A 281 -10.85 13.64 -12.55
CA VAL A 281 -12.07 13.34 -13.33
C VAL A 281 -13.20 14.31 -12.96
N ALA A 282 -13.32 14.68 -11.68
CA ALA A 282 -14.27 15.68 -11.19
C ALA A 282 -14.03 17.09 -11.77
N GLU A 283 -12.80 17.41 -12.14
CA GLU A 283 -12.40 18.67 -12.78
C GLU A 283 -12.44 18.59 -14.33
N GLY A 284 -12.71 17.41 -14.89
CA GLY A 284 -12.81 17.15 -16.34
C GLY A 284 -11.55 16.56 -16.98
N GLY A 285 -10.60 16.09 -16.18
CA GLY A 285 -9.41 15.35 -16.61
C GLY A 285 -9.71 13.91 -17.03
N ASP A 286 -8.66 13.23 -17.52
CA ASP A 286 -8.68 11.80 -17.87
C ASP A 286 -8.21 10.97 -16.66
N GLU A 287 -8.98 9.95 -16.28
CA GLU A 287 -8.67 9.13 -15.10
C GLU A 287 -7.30 8.46 -15.22
N SER A 288 -6.99 7.89 -16.39
CA SER A 288 -5.75 7.16 -16.57
C SER A 288 -4.53 8.07 -16.54
N ALA A 289 -4.62 9.27 -17.13
CA ALA A 289 -3.57 10.28 -17.04
C ALA A 289 -3.34 10.77 -15.60
N TYR A 290 -4.42 11.00 -14.83
CA TYR A 290 -4.32 11.39 -13.42
C TYR A 290 -3.65 10.29 -12.57
N LEU A 291 -4.09 9.04 -12.73
CA LEU A 291 -3.55 7.91 -11.98
C LEU A 291 -2.09 7.60 -12.34
N ASP A 292 -1.68 7.76 -13.60
CA ASP A 292 -0.28 7.55 -14.01
C ASP A 292 0.67 8.54 -13.32
N ILE A 293 0.27 9.81 -13.26
CA ILE A 293 1.00 10.88 -12.55
C ILE A 293 1.01 10.65 -11.04
N PHE A 294 -0.10 10.20 -10.45
CA PHE A 294 -0.18 9.86 -9.04
C PHE A 294 0.77 8.68 -8.70
N LEU A 295 0.77 7.63 -9.52
CA LEU A 295 1.65 6.47 -9.36
C LEU A 295 3.13 6.84 -9.53
N ASP A 296 3.48 7.72 -10.47
CA ASP A 296 4.85 8.23 -10.61
C ASP A 296 5.30 9.04 -9.39
N THR A 297 4.41 9.87 -8.85
CA THR A 297 4.66 10.65 -7.62
C THR A 297 4.88 9.73 -6.41
N ALA A 298 3.97 8.78 -6.17
CA ALA A 298 4.06 7.81 -5.07
C ALA A 298 5.34 6.96 -5.18
N ARG A 299 5.68 6.53 -6.40
CA ARG A 299 6.89 5.76 -6.70
C ARG A 299 8.18 6.56 -6.48
N ALA A 300 8.19 7.85 -6.79
CA ALA A 300 9.32 8.73 -6.51
C ALA A 300 9.54 8.86 -4.99
N VAL A 301 8.46 8.98 -4.21
CA VAL A 301 8.50 8.97 -2.74
C VAL A 301 9.09 7.66 -2.21
N MET A 302 8.58 6.49 -2.64
CA MET A 302 9.12 5.17 -2.24
C MET A 302 10.64 5.05 -2.49
N LYS A 303 11.12 5.56 -3.63
CA LYS A 303 12.55 5.52 -3.98
C LYS A 303 13.43 6.51 -3.23
N SER A 304 12.83 7.53 -2.59
CA SER A 304 13.57 8.54 -1.83
C SER A 304 14.00 8.07 -0.43
N LYS A 305 13.31 7.07 0.13
CA LYS A 305 13.49 6.61 1.52
C LYS A 305 14.78 5.79 1.67
N LYS A 306 15.79 6.41 2.29
CA LYS A 306 17.21 5.98 2.29
C LYS A 306 17.51 4.64 2.98
N ASN A 307 16.62 4.17 3.85
CA ASN A 307 16.83 2.95 4.65
C ASN A 307 15.96 1.78 4.17
N GLN A 308 15.14 1.97 3.12
CA GLN A 308 14.19 0.97 2.64
C GLN A 308 14.75 0.20 1.44
N GLN A 309 14.40 -1.08 1.33
CA GLN A 309 14.56 -1.79 0.06
C GLN A 309 13.67 -1.09 -0.98
N HIS A 310 14.27 -0.53 -2.03
CA HIS A 310 13.57 0.28 -3.04
C HIS A 310 12.67 -0.52 -3.99
N ASP A 311 12.02 -1.57 -3.49
CA ASP A 311 11.07 -2.37 -4.26
C ASP A 311 9.79 -1.57 -4.49
N THR A 312 9.45 -1.36 -5.77
CA THR A 312 8.25 -0.65 -6.20
C THR A 312 7.25 -1.57 -6.89
N SER A 313 7.31 -2.89 -6.65
CA SER A 313 6.47 -3.89 -7.35
C SER A 313 4.96 -3.70 -7.14
N ARG A 314 4.52 -3.19 -5.98
CA ARG A 314 3.11 -2.82 -5.74
C ARG A 314 2.58 -1.79 -6.74
N ILE A 315 3.45 -0.91 -7.23
CA ILE A 315 3.16 0.02 -8.32
C ILE A 315 3.51 -0.65 -9.66
N ASP A 316 4.78 -0.95 -9.88
CA ASP A 316 5.36 -1.28 -11.19
C ASP A 316 4.87 -2.61 -11.80
N THR A 317 4.42 -3.56 -10.98
CA THR A 317 3.97 -4.88 -11.45
C THR A 317 2.59 -5.28 -10.91
N ALA A 318 1.85 -4.33 -10.35
CA ALA A 318 0.43 -4.49 -9.98
C ALA A 318 -0.40 -3.28 -10.40
N GLN A 319 -0.39 -2.16 -9.66
CA GLN A 319 -1.27 -1.01 -9.94
C GLN A 319 -1.08 -0.43 -11.34
N ARG A 320 0.16 -0.31 -11.82
CA ARG A 320 0.46 0.16 -13.18
C ARG A 320 -0.02 -0.83 -14.24
N VAL A 321 0.04 -2.14 -13.97
CA VAL A 321 -0.43 -3.18 -14.90
C VAL A 321 -1.95 -3.07 -15.07
N PHE A 322 -2.70 -2.93 -13.97
CA PHE A 322 -4.15 -2.72 -14.04
C PHE A 322 -4.51 -1.42 -14.80
N LEU A 323 -3.72 -0.36 -14.62
CA LEU A 323 -3.89 0.91 -15.33
C LEU A 323 -3.61 0.78 -16.83
N GLU A 324 -2.52 0.12 -17.21
CA GLU A 324 -2.11 -0.12 -18.61
C GLU A 324 -3.08 -1.06 -19.35
N ASP A 325 -3.65 -2.05 -18.64
CA ASP A 325 -4.67 -2.96 -19.17
C ASP A 325 -6.08 -2.32 -19.25
N GLY A 326 -6.26 -1.12 -18.66
CA GLY A 326 -7.53 -0.38 -18.64
C GLY A 326 -8.56 -0.88 -17.62
N GLU A 327 -8.11 -1.62 -16.60
CA GLU A 327 -8.93 -2.27 -15.57
C GLU A 327 -9.31 -1.28 -14.44
N LEU A 328 -9.94 -0.16 -14.82
CA LEU A 328 -10.33 0.94 -13.91
C LEU A 328 -11.40 0.53 -12.87
N ASP A 329 -12.22 -0.48 -13.20
CA ASP A 329 -13.22 -1.07 -12.31
C ASP A 329 -12.63 -2.12 -11.35
N LEU A 330 -11.35 -2.48 -11.50
CA LEU A 330 -10.60 -3.42 -10.66
C LEU A 330 -11.30 -4.80 -10.55
N GLU A 331 -11.98 -5.23 -11.61
CA GLU A 331 -12.85 -6.40 -11.61
C GLU A 331 -12.06 -7.70 -11.88
N PRO A 332 -12.20 -8.74 -11.02
CA PRO A 332 -11.64 -10.06 -11.31
C PRO A 332 -12.08 -10.64 -12.67
N PRO A 333 -11.15 -11.24 -13.43
CA PRO A 333 -9.94 -11.88 -12.94
C PRO A 333 -8.68 -10.99 -12.98
N LEU A 334 -8.15 -10.65 -11.81
CA LEU A 334 -6.91 -9.88 -11.67
C LEU A 334 -5.70 -10.81 -11.59
N ALA A 335 -4.59 -10.43 -12.22
CA ALA A 335 -3.30 -11.11 -12.10
C ALA A 335 -2.17 -10.09 -12.06
N TRP A 336 -1.26 -10.22 -11.10
CA TRP A 336 -0.16 -9.27 -10.88
C TRP A 336 1.09 -9.97 -10.33
N LYS A 337 2.17 -9.21 -10.15
CA LYS A 337 3.34 -9.68 -9.40
C LYS A 337 3.65 -8.77 -8.23
N MET A 338 4.06 -9.39 -7.13
CA MET A 338 4.58 -8.72 -5.93
C MET A 338 5.87 -9.43 -5.52
N TYR A 339 6.96 -8.69 -5.32
CA TYR A 339 8.29 -9.23 -4.99
C TYR A 339 8.78 -10.38 -5.92
N GLY A 340 8.29 -10.39 -7.16
CA GLY A 340 8.56 -11.44 -8.17
C GLY A 340 7.66 -12.68 -8.10
N GLU A 341 6.88 -12.87 -7.03
CA GLU A 341 5.81 -13.88 -6.97
C GLU A 341 4.59 -13.43 -7.78
N THR A 342 3.83 -14.39 -8.34
CA THR A 342 2.65 -14.10 -9.17
C THR A 342 1.37 -14.42 -8.40
N PHE A 343 0.53 -13.42 -8.24
CA PHE A 343 -0.75 -13.52 -7.54
C PHE A 343 -1.92 -13.46 -8.54
N ARG A 344 -3.06 -14.03 -8.16
CA ARG A 344 -4.26 -14.04 -8.99
C ARG A 344 -5.53 -14.11 -8.16
N ILE A 345 -6.50 -13.24 -8.48
CA ILE A 345 -7.89 -13.36 -8.03
C ILE A 345 -8.72 -13.88 -9.22
N PRO A 346 -9.41 -15.02 -9.11
CA PRO A 346 -10.28 -15.53 -10.18
C PRO A 346 -11.60 -14.74 -10.25
N SER A 347 -12.29 -14.86 -11.38
CA SER A 347 -13.64 -14.29 -11.61
C SER A 347 -14.69 -14.78 -10.62
#